data_AF-A0A7Y2E7H6-F1
#
_entry.id   AF-A0A7Y2E7H6-F1
#
_cell.length_a   1.000
_cell.length_b   1.000
_cell.length_c   1.000
_cell.angle_alpha   90.00
_cell.angle_beta   90.00
_cell.angle_gamma   90.00
#
_symmetry.space_group_name_H-M   'P 1'
#
loop_
_entity.id
_entity.type
_entity.pdbx_description
1 polymer ?
#
loop_
_entity_poly.entity_id
_entity_poly.type
_entity_poly.pdbx_seq_one_letter_code
_entity_poly.pdbx_strand_id
1 'polypeptide(L)'
;MAIRFVLALLIISATGFYARNLSAARVSSDRIPDLSQVPAVVGGWQSRDYTMTPEVEEVLAADAYLFREYVDATGASVSLFVAYFKDQEVGSQIHSPRNCLPGAGWRTTSIDPVSLTLGGVACPASSMWIQKRDQRQEVLYWFKTRSGTVTGEYALKWDLVKNSLKRQPTDAAFVRFIASERHQEQMRSLIALLDPTISGALNQVGLP
;
A
#
# COMPACT_ATOMS: atom_id res chain seq x y z
N MET A 1 9.59 -21.97 42.55
CA MET A 1 9.04 -20.67 42.12
C MET A 1 10.11 -19.75 41.55
N ALA A 2 11.26 -19.59 42.22
CA ALA A 2 12.39 -18.76 41.76
C ALA A 2 12.96 -19.14 40.38
N ILE A 3 13.12 -20.44 40.07
CA ILE A 3 13.67 -20.88 38.77
C ILE A 3 12.81 -20.43 37.58
N ARG A 4 11.47 -20.53 37.70
CA ARG A 4 10.54 -20.07 36.65
C ARG A 4 10.61 -18.56 36.46
N PHE A 5 10.79 -17.82 37.55
CA PHE A 5 10.92 -16.36 37.54
C PHE A 5 12.24 -15.91 36.88
N VAL A 6 13.36 -16.57 37.23
CA VAL A 6 14.67 -16.31 36.62
C VAL A 6 14.66 -16.66 35.13
N LEU A 7 14.07 -17.80 34.74
CA LEU A 7 13.94 -18.18 33.33
C LEU A 7 13.09 -17.17 32.54
N ALA A 8 11.96 -16.71 33.10
CA ALA A 8 11.14 -15.69 32.46
C ALA A 8 11.91 -14.36 32.28
N LEU A 9 12.65 -13.92 33.30
CA LEU A 9 13.48 -12.71 33.23
C LEU A 9 14.60 -12.83 32.20
N LEU A 10 15.26 -14.00 32.10
CA LEU A 10 16.30 -14.24 31.10
C LEU A 10 15.72 -14.23 29.69
N ILE A 11 14.56 -14.86 29.46
CA ILE A 11 13.88 -14.84 28.16
C ILE A 11 13.49 -13.40 27.78
N ILE A 12 12.88 -12.64 28.69
CA ILE A 12 12.49 -11.24 28.43
C ILE A 12 13.72 -10.39 28.13
N SER A 13 14.80 -10.54 28.92
CA SER A 13 16.03 -9.76 28.75
C SER A 13 16.75 -10.10 27.45
N ALA A 14 16.87 -11.40 27.12
CA ALA A 14 17.43 -11.87 25.87
C ALA A 14 16.59 -11.40 24.67
N THR A 15 15.26 -11.45 24.77
CA THR A 15 14.34 -10.96 23.74
C THR A 15 14.48 -9.45 23.55
N GLY A 16 14.54 -8.68 24.64
CA GLY A 16 14.75 -7.23 24.60
C GLY A 16 16.10 -6.87 23.99
N PHE A 17 17.18 -7.56 24.38
CA PHE A 17 18.51 -7.35 23.81
C PHE A 17 18.56 -7.70 22.31
N TYR A 18 17.92 -8.80 21.91
CA TYR A 18 17.80 -9.22 20.52
C TYR A 18 16.98 -8.21 19.69
N ALA A 19 15.83 -7.77 20.20
CA ALA A 19 14.98 -6.77 19.55
C ALA A 19 15.70 -5.40 19.39
N ARG A 20 16.48 -4.98 20.39
CA ARG A 20 17.30 -3.77 20.29
C ARG A 20 18.39 -3.89 19.23
N ASN A 21 19.06 -5.04 19.14
CA ASN A 21 20.05 -5.28 18.09
C ASN A 21 19.44 -5.30 16.68
N LEU A 22 18.27 -5.92 16.51
CA LEU A 22 17.54 -5.86 15.23
C LEU A 22 17.15 -4.43 14.85
N SER A 23 16.75 -3.62 15.84
CA SER A 23 16.41 -2.21 15.61
C SER A 23 17.63 -1.35 15.28
N ALA A 24 18.79 -1.63 15.88
CA ALA A 24 20.04 -0.92 15.62
C ALA A 24 20.70 -1.32 14.29
N ALA A 25 20.43 -2.54 13.80
CA ALA A 25 20.92 -3.07 12.52
C ALA A 25 19.86 -2.98 11.41
N ARG A 26 18.92 -2.03 11.49
CA ARG A 26 17.92 -1.81 10.44
C ARG A 26 18.62 -1.51 9.13
N VAL A 27 18.23 -2.26 8.11
CA VAL A 27 18.62 -1.99 6.73
C VAL A 27 17.48 -1.17 6.13
N SER A 28 17.79 0.01 5.59
CA SER A 28 16.82 0.87 4.91
C SER A 28 17.16 0.91 3.42
N SER A 29 16.19 1.23 2.57
CA SER A 29 16.43 1.41 1.13
C SER A 29 17.04 2.79 0.87
N ASP A 30 18.21 2.90 0.24
CA ASP A 30 18.79 4.23 -0.07
C ASP A 30 18.10 4.97 -1.24
N ARG A 31 17.01 4.42 -1.78
CA ARG A 31 16.34 4.91 -2.99
C ARG A 31 14.87 5.20 -2.73
N ILE A 32 14.37 6.21 -3.44
CA ILE A 32 12.95 6.57 -3.51
C ILE A 32 12.44 6.24 -4.91
N PRO A 33 11.25 5.64 -5.08
CA PRO A 33 10.72 5.32 -6.39
C PRO A 33 10.35 6.61 -7.14
N ASP A 34 10.74 6.71 -8.41
CA ASP A 34 10.31 7.81 -9.27
C ASP A 34 8.86 7.59 -9.76
N LEU A 35 7.90 8.03 -8.96
CA LEU A 35 6.47 7.94 -9.30
C LEU A 35 6.05 8.87 -10.45
N SER A 36 6.92 9.80 -10.89
CA SER A 36 6.63 10.65 -12.05
C SER A 36 6.63 9.86 -13.37
N GLN A 37 7.23 8.66 -13.38
CA GLN A 37 7.18 7.73 -14.52
C GLN A 37 5.79 7.16 -14.80
N VAL A 38 4.87 7.25 -13.82
CA VAL A 38 3.47 6.87 -14.05
C VAL A 38 2.87 7.91 -15.02
N PRO A 39 2.35 7.51 -16.19
CA PRO A 39 2.03 8.44 -17.25
C PRO A 39 0.77 9.24 -16.93
N ALA A 40 0.78 10.53 -17.25
CA ALA A 40 -0.40 11.39 -17.12
C ALA A 40 -1.47 11.11 -18.21
N VAL A 41 -1.07 10.48 -19.32
CA VAL A 41 -1.95 10.08 -20.41
C VAL A 41 -1.62 8.65 -20.81
N VAL A 42 -2.63 7.77 -20.82
CA VAL A 42 -2.44 6.36 -21.18
C VAL A 42 -3.71 5.77 -21.76
N GLY A 43 -3.64 5.08 -22.90
CA GLY A 43 -4.78 4.36 -23.48
C GLY A 43 -6.07 5.18 -23.62
N GLY A 44 -5.96 6.47 -23.95
CA GLY A 44 -7.10 7.39 -24.09
C GLY A 44 -7.59 8.02 -22.77
N TRP A 45 -7.00 7.65 -21.63
CA TRP A 45 -7.22 8.31 -20.34
C TRP A 45 -6.36 9.55 -20.22
N GLN A 46 -6.93 10.61 -19.65
CA GLN A 46 -6.22 11.81 -19.24
C GLN A 46 -6.27 11.93 -17.73
N SER A 47 -5.25 12.51 -17.12
CA SER A 47 -5.18 12.60 -15.67
C SER A 47 -5.01 14.01 -15.12
N ARG A 48 -5.33 14.13 -13.84
CA ARG A 48 -5.02 15.29 -13.01
C ARG A 48 -4.43 14.84 -11.68
N ASP A 49 -3.33 15.48 -11.29
CA ASP A 49 -2.65 15.21 -10.02
C ASP A 49 -3.28 16.07 -8.93
N TYR A 50 -3.35 15.51 -7.73
CA TYR A 50 -3.81 16.18 -6.53
C TYR A 50 -2.67 16.22 -5.53
N THR A 51 -2.45 17.40 -4.96
CA THR A 51 -1.54 17.59 -3.83
C THR A 51 -2.34 17.53 -2.53
N MET A 52 -1.76 16.90 -1.51
CA MET A 52 -2.33 16.91 -0.16
C MET A 52 -1.96 18.21 0.55
N THR A 53 -2.70 18.57 1.61
CA THR A 53 -2.28 19.69 2.46
C THR A 53 -1.11 19.23 3.34
N PRO A 54 -0.25 20.15 3.81
CA PRO A 54 0.90 19.79 4.65
C PRO A 54 0.51 18.96 5.88
N GLU A 55 -0.64 19.23 6.49
CA GLU A 55 -1.13 18.49 7.65
C GLU A 55 -1.50 17.04 7.29
N VAL A 56 -2.05 16.81 6.10
CA VAL A 56 -2.38 15.47 5.61
C VAL A 56 -1.11 14.71 5.24
N GLU A 57 -0.12 15.38 4.63
CA GLU A 57 1.17 14.78 4.31
C GLU A 57 1.94 14.38 5.57
N GLU A 58 1.91 15.21 6.62
CA GLU A 58 2.52 14.90 7.92
C GLU A 58 1.90 13.67 8.57
N VAL A 59 0.56 13.53 8.51
CA VAL A 59 -0.15 12.35 9.03
C VAL A 59 0.08 11.12 8.14
N LEU A 60 0.13 11.28 6.82
CA LEU A 60 0.42 10.20 5.89
C LEU A 60 1.85 9.67 6.08
N ALA A 61 2.82 10.58 6.28
CA ALA A 61 4.23 10.31 6.50
C ALA A 61 4.86 9.35 5.46
N ALA A 62 4.41 9.44 4.21
CA ALA A 62 4.99 8.67 3.09
C ALA A 62 6.22 9.40 2.52
N ASP A 63 7.29 8.66 2.22
CA ASP A 63 8.51 9.22 1.61
C ASP A 63 8.30 9.63 0.15
N ALA A 64 7.36 8.99 -0.54
CA ALA A 64 6.91 9.36 -1.87
C ALA A 64 5.44 8.98 -2.05
N TYR A 65 4.68 9.83 -2.72
CA TYR A 65 3.30 9.50 -3.07
C TYR A 65 2.91 10.05 -4.45
N LEU A 66 1.89 9.43 -5.03
CA LEU A 66 1.18 9.91 -6.20
C LEU A 66 -0.33 9.82 -5.92
N PHE A 67 -1.00 10.96 -5.95
CA PHE A 67 -2.46 11.01 -5.91
C PHE A 67 -2.98 11.62 -7.20
N ARG A 68 -3.70 10.82 -7.98
CA ARG A 68 -4.09 11.16 -9.35
C ARG A 68 -5.49 10.67 -9.65
N GLU A 69 -6.25 11.41 -10.44
CA GLU A 69 -7.51 10.96 -11.04
C GLU A 69 -7.34 10.84 -12.54
N TYR A 70 -7.80 9.73 -13.10
CA TYR A 70 -7.85 9.47 -14.53
C TYR A 70 -9.30 9.53 -15.00
N VAL A 71 -9.52 10.17 -16.15
CA VAL A 71 -10.82 10.27 -16.82
C VAL A 71 -10.67 9.83 -18.28
N ASP A 72 -11.55 8.95 -18.74
CA ASP A 72 -11.61 8.54 -20.15
C ASP A 72 -12.61 9.35 -20.98
N ALA A 73 -12.66 9.10 -22.29
CA ALA A 73 -13.58 9.78 -23.21
C ALA A 73 -15.07 9.53 -22.94
N THR A 74 -15.42 8.48 -22.18
CA THR A 74 -16.80 8.17 -21.78
C THR A 74 -17.22 8.89 -20.50
N GLY A 75 -16.28 9.55 -19.83
CA GLY A 75 -16.48 10.19 -18.53
C GLY A 75 -16.34 9.21 -17.35
N ALA A 76 -15.76 8.02 -17.56
CA ALA A 76 -15.40 7.16 -16.45
C ALA A 76 -14.25 7.78 -15.68
N SER A 77 -14.41 7.94 -14.35
CA SER A 77 -13.37 8.45 -13.45
C SER A 77 -12.86 7.33 -12.53
N VAL A 78 -11.53 7.28 -12.39
CA VAL A 78 -10.79 6.36 -11.53
C VAL A 78 -9.71 7.13 -10.77
N SER A 79 -9.75 7.07 -9.44
CA SER A 79 -8.71 7.63 -8.58
C SER A 79 -7.61 6.60 -8.32
N LEU A 80 -6.37 6.95 -8.64
CA LEU A 80 -5.15 6.24 -8.27
C LEU A 80 -4.52 6.91 -7.05
N PHE A 81 -4.09 6.08 -6.09
CA PHE A 81 -3.21 6.50 -5.02
C PHE A 81 -2.06 5.48 -4.86
N VAL A 82 -0.83 5.97 -4.90
CA VAL A 82 0.39 5.21 -4.58
C VAL A 82 1.11 5.92 -3.46
N ALA A 83 1.53 5.20 -2.42
CA ALA A 83 2.35 5.74 -1.35
C ALA A 83 3.47 4.74 -1.01
N TYR A 84 4.71 5.21 -1.01
CA TYR A 84 5.90 4.44 -0.65
C TYR A 84 6.42 4.89 0.71
N PHE A 85 6.81 3.89 1.50
CA PHE A 85 7.33 4.05 2.84
C PHE A 85 8.65 3.31 2.89
N LYS A 86 9.72 4.07 3.08
CA LYS A 86 11.10 3.60 3.16
C LYS A 86 11.33 2.76 4.42
N ASP A 87 10.71 3.18 5.52
CA ASP A 87 10.80 2.53 6.83
C ASP A 87 9.44 2.59 7.54
N GLN A 88 9.12 1.56 8.32
CA GLN A 88 7.89 1.50 9.11
C GLN A 88 8.16 2.08 10.50
N GLU A 89 8.23 3.40 10.59
CA GLU A 89 8.49 4.12 11.84
C GLU A 89 7.23 4.28 12.70
N VAL A 90 7.44 4.58 13.99
CA VAL A 90 6.32 4.94 14.87
C VAL A 90 5.74 6.27 14.37
N GLY A 91 4.53 6.23 13.81
CA GLY A 91 3.86 7.38 13.18
C GLY A 91 3.75 7.29 11.66
N SER A 92 4.57 6.46 11.01
CA SER A 92 4.51 6.17 9.57
C SER A 92 4.20 4.70 9.35
N GLN A 93 2.93 4.35 9.49
CA GLN A 93 2.45 2.97 9.39
C GLN A 93 1.48 2.84 8.24
N ILE A 94 1.79 1.93 7.33
CA ILE A 94 0.90 1.60 6.23
C ILE A 94 -0.36 0.93 6.79
N HIS A 95 -1.51 1.47 6.43
CA HIS A 95 -2.81 0.94 6.79
C HIS A 95 -3.69 0.73 5.55
N SER A 96 -4.65 -0.17 5.67
CA SER A 96 -5.66 -0.36 4.65
C SER A 96 -6.66 0.80 4.66
N PRO A 97 -7.40 0.98 3.56
CA PRO A 97 -8.44 2.00 3.47
C PRO A 97 -9.55 1.91 4.54
N ARG A 98 -9.64 0.80 5.28
CA ARG A 98 -10.57 0.60 6.41
C ARG A 98 -10.44 1.71 7.46
N ASN A 99 -9.26 2.30 7.61
CA ASN A 99 -9.00 3.28 8.67
C ASN A 99 -9.25 4.72 8.21
N CYS A 100 -8.98 5.04 6.93
CA CYS A 100 -9.07 6.42 6.44
C CYS A 100 -10.45 6.77 5.86
N LEU A 101 -11.11 5.85 5.18
CA LEU A 101 -12.36 6.13 4.47
C LEU A 101 -13.57 6.41 5.38
N PRO A 102 -13.69 5.79 6.57
CA PRO A 102 -14.73 6.17 7.53
C PRO A 102 -14.65 7.63 7.97
N GLY A 103 -13.43 8.17 8.13
CA GLY A 103 -13.22 9.59 8.45
C GLY A 103 -13.75 10.54 7.36
N ALA A 104 -13.76 10.09 6.10
CA ALA A 104 -14.36 10.81 4.98
C ALA A 104 -15.88 10.56 4.81
N GLY A 105 -16.50 9.82 5.73
CA GLY A 105 -17.93 9.52 5.76
C GLY A 105 -18.36 8.34 4.88
N TRP A 106 -17.43 7.48 4.45
CA TRP A 106 -17.72 6.25 3.72
C TRP A 106 -17.93 5.08 4.68
N ARG A 107 -18.93 4.24 4.41
CA ARG A 107 -19.14 3.00 5.14
C ARG A 107 -18.71 1.81 4.28
N THR A 108 -17.84 0.97 4.82
CA THR A 108 -17.48 -0.31 4.20
C THR A 108 -18.64 -1.29 4.24
N THR A 109 -18.97 -1.90 3.10
CA THR A 109 -20.04 -2.90 2.98
C THR A 109 -19.50 -4.32 2.86
N SER A 110 -18.39 -4.54 2.16
CA SER A 110 -17.71 -5.85 2.10
C SER A 110 -16.22 -5.67 1.78
N ILE A 111 -15.43 -6.70 2.10
CA ILE A 111 -14.02 -6.81 1.73
C ILE A 111 -13.71 -8.24 1.35
N ASP A 112 -13.39 -8.43 0.08
CA ASP A 112 -13.25 -9.73 -0.53
C ASP A 112 -11.87 -9.82 -1.23
N PRO A 113 -11.14 -10.94 -1.08
CA PRO A 113 -9.92 -11.16 -1.85
C PRO A 113 -10.28 -11.34 -3.33
N VAL A 114 -9.51 -10.72 -4.21
CA VAL A 114 -9.66 -10.84 -5.66
C VAL A 114 -8.30 -11.08 -6.32
N SER A 115 -8.31 -11.66 -7.51
CA SER A 115 -7.09 -11.85 -8.32
C SER A 115 -7.22 -11.02 -9.60
N LEU A 116 -6.32 -10.08 -9.79
CA LEU A 116 -6.22 -9.28 -11.02
C LEU A 116 -5.25 -9.99 -11.98
N THR A 117 -5.46 -9.85 -13.28
CA THR A 117 -4.50 -10.34 -14.28
C THR A 117 -3.71 -9.15 -14.80
N LEU A 118 -2.46 -9.01 -14.36
CA LEU A 118 -1.57 -7.90 -14.72
C LEU A 118 -0.36 -8.46 -15.48
N GLY A 119 -0.14 -8.00 -16.72
CA GLY A 119 0.95 -8.52 -17.56
C GLY A 119 0.90 -10.04 -17.81
N GLY A 120 -0.30 -10.65 -17.74
CA GLY A 120 -0.49 -12.11 -17.85
C GLY A 120 -0.21 -12.90 -16.57
N VAL A 121 0.10 -12.22 -15.46
CA VAL A 121 0.37 -12.83 -14.15
C VAL A 121 -0.78 -12.50 -13.18
N ALA A 122 -1.14 -13.47 -12.33
CA ALA A 122 -2.10 -13.26 -11.27
C ALA A 122 -1.49 -12.36 -10.18
N CYS A 123 -2.13 -11.22 -9.93
CA CYS A 123 -1.78 -10.27 -8.88
C CYS A 123 -2.88 -10.29 -7.80
N PRO A 124 -2.59 -10.75 -6.57
CA PRO A 124 -3.58 -10.74 -5.50
C PRO A 124 -3.89 -9.32 -5.06
N ALA A 125 -5.18 -8.99 -4.94
CA ALA A 125 -5.66 -7.70 -4.46
C ALA A 125 -6.82 -7.88 -3.46
N SER A 126 -7.18 -6.81 -2.76
CA SER A 126 -8.39 -6.73 -1.95
C SER A 126 -9.38 -5.82 -2.66
N SER A 127 -10.60 -6.32 -2.89
CA SER A 127 -11.74 -5.51 -3.31
C SER A 127 -12.53 -5.13 -2.07
N MET A 128 -12.71 -3.83 -1.85
CA MET A 128 -13.50 -3.30 -0.76
C MET A 128 -14.61 -2.42 -1.32
N TRP A 129 -15.84 -2.80 -1.02
CA TRP A 129 -17.02 -2.02 -1.38
C TRP A 129 -17.30 -0.97 -0.31
N ILE A 130 -17.54 0.26 -0.74
CA ILE A 130 -17.88 1.39 0.13
C ILE A 130 -19.14 2.10 -0.34
N GLN A 131 -19.90 2.64 0.62
CA GLN A 131 -21.15 3.36 0.39
C GLN A 131 -21.16 4.69 1.14
N LYS A 132 -21.61 5.76 0.47
CA LYS A 132 -21.91 7.06 1.09
C LYS A 132 -23.17 7.64 0.44
N ARG A 133 -24.28 7.70 1.20
CA ARG A 133 -25.61 8.03 0.67
C ARG A 133 -25.94 7.11 -0.52
N ASP A 134 -26.25 7.67 -1.69
CA ASP A 134 -26.56 6.90 -2.91
C ASP A 134 -25.32 6.56 -3.75
N GLN A 135 -24.12 6.94 -3.28
CA GLN A 135 -22.87 6.64 -3.99
C GLN A 135 -22.30 5.31 -3.52
N ARG A 136 -22.09 4.40 -4.47
CA ARG A 136 -21.38 3.13 -4.28
C ARG A 136 -20.10 3.10 -5.09
N GLN A 137 -19.00 2.73 -4.44
CA GLN A 137 -17.68 2.66 -5.05
C GLN A 137 -16.98 1.34 -4.70
N GLU A 138 -16.17 0.86 -5.62
CA GLU A 138 -15.23 -0.23 -5.39
C GLU A 138 -13.84 0.38 -5.13
N VAL A 139 -13.16 -0.17 -4.14
CA VAL A 139 -11.76 0.14 -3.83
C VAL A 139 -10.94 -1.12 -4.05
N LEU A 140 -10.10 -1.12 -5.08
CA LEU A 140 -9.10 -2.16 -5.30
C LEU A 140 -7.78 -1.72 -4.71
N TYR A 141 -7.16 -2.53 -3.86
CA TYR A 141 -5.88 -2.19 -3.27
C TYR A 141 -5.02 -3.40 -2.96
N TRP A 142 -3.71 -3.16 -2.86
CA TRP A 142 -2.72 -4.13 -2.43
C TRP A 142 -1.50 -3.41 -1.86
N PHE A 143 -0.63 -4.18 -1.22
CA PHE A 143 0.67 -3.70 -0.77
C PHE A 143 1.78 -4.42 -1.53
N LYS A 144 2.84 -3.71 -1.90
CA LYS A 144 4.06 -4.27 -2.50
C LYS A 144 5.15 -4.24 -1.44
N THR A 145 5.76 -5.39 -1.22
CA THR A 145 6.86 -5.59 -0.28
C THR A 145 8.00 -6.27 -1.03
N ARG A 146 9.17 -6.41 -0.40
CA ARG A 146 10.28 -7.19 -1.00
C ARG A 146 9.93 -8.66 -1.25
N SER A 147 8.96 -9.19 -0.52
CA SER A 147 8.44 -10.56 -0.71
C SER A 147 7.39 -10.65 -1.82
N GLY A 148 7.05 -9.54 -2.47
CA GLY A 148 6.01 -9.43 -3.49
C GLY A 148 4.73 -8.78 -2.98
N THR A 149 3.62 -9.07 -3.67
CA THR A 149 2.31 -8.49 -3.37
C THR A 149 1.66 -9.19 -2.17
N VAL A 150 1.21 -8.40 -1.19
CA VAL A 150 0.45 -8.88 -0.03
C VAL A 150 -0.89 -8.16 0.08
N THR A 151 -1.90 -8.88 0.54
CA THR A 151 -3.26 -8.37 0.71
C THR A 151 -3.64 -8.36 2.20
N GLY A 152 -4.11 -7.21 2.67
CA GLY A 152 -4.52 -7.01 4.06
C GLY A 152 -3.40 -6.59 5.02
N GLU A 153 -3.79 -5.86 6.07
CA GLU A 153 -2.84 -5.24 7.01
C GLU A 153 -2.07 -6.25 7.85
N TYR A 154 -2.73 -7.34 8.27
CA TYR A 154 -2.06 -8.37 9.08
C TYR A 154 -0.99 -9.10 8.27
N ALA A 155 -1.28 -9.44 7.01
CA ALA A 155 -0.31 -10.07 6.12
C ALA A 155 0.89 -9.15 5.87
N LEU A 156 0.63 -7.85 5.64
CA LEU A 156 1.68 -6.85 5.53
C LEU A 156 2.57 -6.81 6.77
N LYS A 157 1.99 -6.68 7.97
CA LYS A 157 2.76 -6.67 9.23
C LYS A 157 3.60 -7.92 9.40
N TRP A 158 3.03 -9.09 9.10
CA TRP A 158 3.77 -10.36 9.17
C TRP A 158 4.92 -10.44 8.17
N ASP A 159 4.75 -9.91 6.96
CA ASP A 159 5.82 -9.88 5.97
C ASP A 159 6.97 -8.97 6.41
N LEU A 160 6.66 -7.78 6.90
CA LEU A 160 7.64 -6.82 7.39
C LEU A 160 8.43 -7.37 8.59
N VAL A 161 7.77 -8.10 9.50
CA VAL A 161 8.46 -8.80 10.60
C VAL A 161 9.45 -9.84 10.05
N LYS A 162 9.06 -10.62 9.04
CA LYS A 162 9.97 -11.59 8.41
C LYS A 162 11.17 -10.89 7.75
N ASN A 163 10.95 -9.77 7.09
CA ASN A 163 12.03 -8.99 6.45
C ASN A 163 13.00 -8.47 7.52
N SER A 164 12.49 -7.91 8.62
CA SER A 164 13.30 -7.48 9.75
C SER A 164 14.14 -8.62 10.35
N LEU A 165 13.54 -9.80 10.57
CA LEU A 165 14.26 -10.99 11.07
C LEU A 165 15.35 -11.47 10.10
N LYS A 166 15.12 -11.32 8.79
CA LYS A 166 16.09 -11.64 7.72
C LYS A 166 17.11 -10.52 7.47
N ARG A 167 17.06 -9.41 8.22
CA ARG A 167 17.87 -8.20 7.99
C ARG A 167 17.71 -7.64 6.56
N GLN A 168 16.50 -7.68 6.05
CA GLN A 168 16.10 -7.02 4.81
C GLN A 168 15.34 -5.73 5.14
N PRO A 169 15.36 -4.73 4.24
CA PRO A 169 14.55 -3.53 4.44
C PRO A 169 13.07 -3.84 4.59
N THR A 170 12.43 -3.04 5.42
CA THR A 170 10.99 -3.11 5.71
C THR A 170 10.24 -2.05 4.91
N ASP A 171 10.77 -1.66 3.76
CA ASP A 171 10.11 -0.76 2.84
C ASP A 171 8.89 -1.45 2.20
N ALA A 172 7.87 -0.66 1.95
CA ALA A 172 6.65 -1.14 1.32
C ALA A 172 5.94 0.00 0.59
N ALA A 173 5.18 -0.37 -0.44
CA ALA A 173 4.29 0.55 -1.13
C ALA A 173 2.84 0.12 -0.97
N PHE A 174 1.94 1.09 -0.84
CA PHE A 174 0.51 0.93 -0.90
C PHE A 174 0.01 1.42 -2.25
N VAL A 175 -0.78 0.60 -2.94
CA VAL A 175 -1.41 0.95 -4.23
C VAL A 175 -2.91 0.79 -4.09
N ARG A 176 -3.67 1.81 -4.52
CA ARG A 176 -5.13 1.85 -4.41
C ARG A 176 -5.76 2.48 -5.64
N PHE A 177 -6.82 1.86 -6.13
CA PHE A 177 -7.73 2.39 -7.13
C PHE A 177 -9.13 2.53 -6.54
N ILE A 178 -9.82 3.62 -6.85
CA ILE A 178 -11.23 3.82 -6.49
C ILE A 178 -12.00 4.23 -7.73
N ALA A 179 -13.13 3.57 -7.97
CA ALA A 179 -14.06 3.93 -9.02
C ALA A 179 -15.51 3.71 -8.56
N SER A 180 -16.45 4.39 -9.22
CA SER A 180 -17.88 4.10 -9.05
C SER A 180 -18.20 2.66 -9.46
N GLU A 181 -19.21 2.05 -8.85
CA GLU A 181 -19.73 0.72 -9.20
C GLU A 181 -19.97 0.56 -10.71
N ARG A 182 -20.37 1.62 -11.41
CA ARG A 182 -20.63 1.60 -12.85
C ARG A 182 -19.36 1.63 -13.73
N HIS A 183 -18.18 1.88 -13.15
CA HIS A 183 -16.90 2.01 -13.87
C HIS A 183 -15.89 0.88 -13.54
N GLN A 184 -16.35 -0.27 -13.04
CA GLN A 184 -15.49 -1.36 -12.57
C GLN A 184 -14.59 -1.96 -13.67
N GLU A 185 -15.13 -2.10 -14.87
CA GLU A 185 -14.41 -2.65 -16.01
C GLU A 185 -13.35 -1.66 -16.48
N GLN A 186 -13.72 -0.39 -16.63
CA GLN A 186 -12.81 0.71 -16.97
C GLN A 186 -11.66 0.82 -15.97
N MET A 187 -11.95 0.70 -14.67
CA MET A 187 -10.92 0.67 -13.61
C MET A 187 -9.95 -0.49 -13.83
N ARG A 188 -10.43 -1.71 -14.07
CA ARG A 188 -9.56 -2.89 -14.30
C ARG A 188 -8.72 -2.74 -15.57
N SER A 189 -9.29 -2.20 -16.65
CA SER A 189 -8.55 -1.90 -17.89
C SER A 189 -7.46 -0.86 -17.66
N LEU A 190 -7.76 0.21 -16.91
CA LEU A 190 -6.77 1.22 -16.56
C LEU A 190 -5.65 0.66 -15.67
N ILE A 191 -5.98 -0.19 -14.69
CA ILE A 191 -4.97 -0.86 -13.86
C ILE A 191 -4.01 -1.66 -14.74
N ALA A 192 -4.51 -2.44 -15.71
CA ALA A 192 -3.67 -3.21 -16.61
C ALA A 192 -2.75 -2.32 -17.49
N LEU A 193 -3.22 -1.14 -17.88
CA LEU A 193 -2.41 -0.17 -18.64
C LEU A 193 -1.32 0.49 -17.78
N LEU A 194 -1.59 0.78 -16.52
CA LEU A 194 -0.66 1.46 -15.62
C LEU A 194 0.32 0.51 -14.94
N ASP A 195 -0.02 -0.77 -14.79
CA ASP A 195 0.79 -1.77 -14.08
C ASP A 195 2.28 -1.78 -14.50
N PRO A 196 2.65 -1.80 -15.79
CA PRO A 196 4.07 -1.81 -16.18
C PRO A 196 4.85 -0.60 -15.64
N THR A 197 4.21 0.57 -15.60
CA THR A 197 4.85 1.82 -15.14
C THR A 197 4.91 1.91 -13.61
N ILE A 198 3.84 1.49 -12.92
CA ILE A 198 3.82 1.44 -11.44
C ILE A 198 4.82 0.39 -10.95
N SER A 199 4.76 -0.83 -11.48
CA SER A 199 5.69 -1.91 -11.15
C SER A 199 7.12 -1.53 -11.53
N GLY A 200 7.33 -0.87 -12.68
CA GLY A 200 8.62 -0.33 -13.08
C GLY A 200 9.20 0.67 -12.07
N ALA A 201 8.40 1.63 -11.57
CA ALA A 201 8.82 2.59 -10.56
C ALA A 201 9.17 1.92 -9.22
N LEU A 202 8.34 0.98 -8.76
CA LEU A 202 8.56 0.26 -7.50
C LEU A 202 9.75 -0.72 -7.57
N ASN A 203 10.03 -1.28 -8.74
CA ASN A 203 11.21 -2.11 -8.97
C ASN A 203 12.53 -1.36 -8.78
N GLN A 204 12.57 -0.03 -8.97
CA GLN A 204 13.77 0.79 -8.77
C GLN A 204 14.29 0.73 -7.32
N VAL A 205 13.38 0.50 -6.38
CA VAL A 205 13.65 0.37 -4.94
C VAL A 205 13.61 -1.09 -4.45
N GLY A 206 13.44 -2.06 -5.36
CA GLY A 206 13.49 -3.49 -5.05
C GLY A 206 12.18 -4.07 -4.54
N LEU A 207 11.03 -3.46 -4.88
CA LEU A 207 9.70 -4.00 -4.61
C LEU A 207 9.14 -4.67 -5.90
N PRO A 208 9.24 -6.02 -6.03
CA PRO A 208 8.83 -6.76 -7.21
C PRO A 208 7.32 -6.77 -7.41
#